data_AF-A0A7S2G0H4-F1
#
_entry.id   AF-A0A7S2G0H4-F1
#
_cell.length_a   1.000
_cell.length_b   1.000
_cell.length_c   1.000
_cell.angle_alpha   90.00
_cell.angle_beta   90.00
_cell.angle_gamma   90.00
#
_symmetry.space_group_name_H-M   'P 1'
#
loop_
_entity.id
_entity.type
_entity.pdbx_description
1 polymer ?
#
loop_
_entity_poly.entity_id
_entity_poly.type
_entity_poly.pdbx_seq_one_letter_code
_entity_poly.pdbx_strand_id
1 'polypeptide(L)'
;GRQGSKLPPPPPKKEEPSVARRDKDMPLVILNEKRVKAAAKLKVSEVPYPFTSIEQYERSLAVPAGKEWNAISAARGFARPEILTRAGQVIAPIKQSEASKTKAKTGGGKRREQLAGQ
;
A
#
# COMPACT_ATOMS: atom_id res chain seq x y z
N GLY A 1 -57.68 -2.02 50.77
CA GLY A 1 -56.93 -3.06 50.04
C GLY A 1 -55.98 -2.38 49.07
N ARG A 2 -54.68 -2.69 49.14
CA ARG A 2 -53.65 -2.13 48.26
C ARG A 2 -53.77 -2.73 46.85
N GLN A 3 -54.18 -1.93 45.87
CA GLN A 3 -54.03 -2.29 44.46
C GLN A 3 -52.61 -1.91 44.02
N GLY A 4 -51.77 -2.90 43.76
CA GLY A 4 -50.40 -2.69 43.28
C GLY A 4 -50.42 -2.25 41.81
N SER A 5 -49.93 -1.06 41.52
CA SER A 5 -49.63 -0.60 40.16
C SER A 5 -48.52 -1.46 39.58
N LYS A 6 -48.88 -2.49 38.79
CA LYS A 6 -47.90 -3.28 38.04
C LYS A 6 -47.33 -2.37 36.94
N LEU A 7 -46.07 -1.98 37.08
CA LEU A 7 -45.37 -1.24 36.03
C LEU A 7 -45.41 -2.05 34.72
N PRO A 8 -45.57 -1.39 33.56
CA PRO A 8 -45.49 -2.08 32.28
C PRO A 8 -44.11 -2.75 32.13
N PRO A 9 -44.05 -3.92 31.49
CA PRO A 9 -42.78 -4.60 31.26
C PRO A 9 -41.83 -3.64 30.50
N PRO A 10 -40.53 -3.62 30.85
CA PRO A 10 -39.57 -2.78 30.14
C PRO A 10 -39.62 -3.12 28.65
N PRO A 11 -39.49 -2.11 27.76
CA PRO A 11 -39.51 -2.35 26.33
C PRO A 11 -38.42 -3.37 25.97
N PRO A 12 -38.69 -4.29 25.01
CA PRO A 12 -37.71 -5.27 24.59
C PRO A 12 -36.43 -4.52 24.19
N LYS A 13 -35.30 -4.91 24.80
CA LYS A 13 -33.99 -4.39 24.42
C LYS A 13 -33.88 -4.58 22.91
N LYS A 14 -33.72 -3.48 22.15
CA LYS A 14 -33.36 -3.56 20.74
C LYS A 14 -32.15 -4.49 20.64
N GLU A 15 -32.38 -5.67 20.07
CA GLU A 15 -31.32 -6.60 19.73
C GLU A 15 -30.57 -5.95 18.57
N GLU A 16 -29.62 -5.07 18.92
CA GLU A 16 -28.52 -4.71 18.04
C GLU A 16 -28.03 -6.02 17.41
N PRO A 17 -27.83 -6.09 16.07
CA PRO A 17 -27.33 -7.30 15.46
C PRO A 17 -25.98 -7.62 16.10
N SER A 18 -25.98 -8.55 17.06
CA SER A 18 -24.78 -8.92 17.77
C SER A 18 -23.96 -9.71 16.77
N VAL A 19 -23.07 -9.01 16.06
CA VAL A 19 -22.13 -9.62 15.14
C VAL A 19 -21.55 -10.82 15.86
N ALA A 20 -21.68 -11.96 15.21
CA ALA A 20 -21.21 -13.20 15.74
C ALA A 20 -19.73 -13.07 16.10
N ARG A 21 -19.37 -13.30 17.37
CA ARG A 21 -17.97 -13.38 17.81
C ARG A 21 -17.17 -14.24 16.83
N ARG A 22 -15.97 -13.80 16.45
CA ARG A 22 -15.12 -14.53 15.50
C ARG A 22 -14.67 -15.91 16.02
N ASP A 23 -14.67 -16.09 17.34
CA ASP A 23 -14.26 -17.33 18.00
C ASP A 23 -15.39 -18.35 18.20
N LYS A 24 -16.60 -18.14 17.66
CA LYS A 24 -17.76 -19.02 17.90
C LYS A 24 -17.51 -20.49 17.58
N ASP A 25 -16.77 -20.78 16.51
CA ASP A 25 -16.49 -22.15 16.06
C ASP A 25 -15.20 -22.73 16.67
N MET A 26 -14.59 -22.05 17.66
CA MET A 26 -13.32 -22.44 18.27
C MET A 26 -13.52 -22.85 19.74
N PRO A 27 -13.48 -24.16 20.08
CA PRO A 27 -13.89 -24.66 21.41
C PRO A 27 -12.96 -24.27 22.57
N LEU A 28 -11.71 -23.89 22.30
CA LEU A 28 -10.69 -23.61 23.32
C LEU A 28 -10.19 -22.16 23.30
N VAL A 29 -10.77 -21.30 22.45
CA VAL A 29 -10.24 -19.97 22.20
C VAL A 29 -11.26 -18.92 22.61
N ILE A 30 -10.83 -17.96 23.42
CA ILE A 30 -11.64 -16.80 23.82
C ILE A 30 -10.92 -15.56 23.30
N LEU A 31 -11.44 -14.93 22.24
CA LEU A 31 -10.88 -13.69 21.69
C LEU A 31 -11.55 -12.45 22.30
N ASN A 32 -10.73 -11.47 22.66
CA ASN A 32 -11.18 -10.12 23.01
C ASN A 32 -11.12 -9.23 21.76
N GLU A 33 -12.28 -8.84 21.24
CA GLU A 33 -12.41 -8.07 19.99
C GLU A 33 -12.29 -6.54 20.21
N LYS A 34 -12.02 -6.09 21.44
CA LYS A 34 -11.86 -4.67 21.77
C LYS A 34 -10.56 -4.10 21.18
N ARG A 35 -10.65 -2.96 20.50
CA ARG A 35 -9.49 -2.24 19.96
C ARG A 35 -8.61 -1.67 21.08
N VAL A 36 -7.30 -1.94 21.01
CA VAL A 36 -6.30 -1.34 21.89
C VAL A 36 -5.98 0.09 21.44
N LYS A 37 -6.39 1.09 22.24
CA LYS A 37 -6.23 2.52 21.91
C LYS A 37 -4.76 2.97 21.81
N ALA A 38 -3.87 2.39 22.60
CA ALA A 38 -2.45 2.72 22.58
C ALA A 38 -1.80 2.31 21.23
N ALA A 39 -2.09 1.11 20.74
CA ALA A 39 -1.56 0.60 19.48
C ALA A 39 -2.13 1.33 18.26
N ALA A 40 -3.31 1.94 18.37
CA ALA A 40 -3.91 2.69 17.27
C ALA A 40 -3.06 3.87 16.79
N LYS A 41 -2.22 4.45 17.67
CA LYS A 41 -1.33 5.57 17.34
C LYS A 41 -0.14 5.16 16.47
N LEU A 42 0.24 3.89 16.51
CA LEU A 42 1.38 3.34 15.77
C LEU A 42 0.99 2.78 14.40
N LYS A 43 -0.32 2.73 14.11
CA LYS A 43 -0.86 2.27 12.84
C LYS A 43 -1.20 3.47 11.98
N VAL A 44 -1.08 3.30 10.66
CA VAL A 44 -1.46 4.34 9.71
C VAL A 44 -2.99 4.42 9.62
N SER A 45 -3.51 5.64 9.49
CA SER A 45 -4.95 5.91 9.36
C SER A 45 -5.49 5.61 7.95
N GLU A 46 -4.69 5.88 6.92
CA GLU A 46 -5.06 5.72 5.50
C GLU A 46 -3.86 5.20 4.69
N VAL A 47 -4.11 4.54 3.56
CA VAL A 47 -3.05 4.02 2.69
C VAL A 47 -2.27 5.17 2.05
N PRO A 48 -0.94 5.25 2.20
CA PRO A 48 -0.16 6.33 1.59
C PRO A 48 0.00 6.14 0.08
N TYR A 49 0.02 7.26 -0.66
CA TYR A 49 0.45 7.27 -2.06
C TYR A 49 1.88 6.70 -2.17
N PRO A 50 2.22 5.85 -3.15
CA PRO A 50 1.50 5.47 -4.38
C PRO A 50 0.67 4.18 -4.29
N PHE A 51 0.43 3.63 -3.09
CA PHE A 51 -0.26 2.35 -2.94
C PHE A 51 -1.77 2.52 -3.09
N THR A 52 -2.43 1.50 -3.66
CA THR A 52 -3.89 1.49 -3.87
C THR A 52 -4.63 0.59 -2.88
N SER A 53 -3.92 -0.33 -2.22
CA SER A 53 -4.48 -1.27 -1.25
C SER A 53 -3.64 -1.34 0.01
N ILE A 54 -4.31 -1.56 1.16
CA ILE A 54 -3.67 -1.77 2.46
C ILE A 54 -2.71 -2.96 2.39
N GLU A 55 -3.11 -4.05 1.74
CA GLU A 55 -2.28 -5.25 1.62
C GLU A 55 -0.97 -4.98 0.88
N GLN A 56 -1.01 -4.11 -0.14
CA GLN A 56 0.18 -3.73 -0.89
C GLN A 56 1.15 -2.93 0.00
N TYR A 57 0.61 -2.00 0.77
CA TYR A 57 1.38 -1.19 1.71
C TYR A 57 2.01 -2.05 2.81
N GLU A 58 1.25 -2.93 3.46
CA GLU A 58 1.77 -3.80 4.52
C GLU A 58 2.83 -4.78 4.00
N ARG A 59 2.63 -5.35 2.79
CA ARG A 59 3.65 -6.19 2.14
C ARG A 59 4.93 -5.43 1.82
N SER A 60 4.82 -4.15 1.46
CA SER A 60 6.00 -3.32 1.17
C SER A 60 6.89 -3.09 2.41
N LEU A 61 6.32 -3.16 3.61
CA LEU A 61 7.01 -2.97 4.89
C LEU A 61 7.38 -4.27 5.61
N ALA A 62 7.00 -5.42 5.07
CA ALA A 62 7.12 -6.72 5.73
C ALA A 62 8.59 -7.12 6.02
N VAL A 63 9.54 -6.59 5.26
CA VAL A 63 10.96 -6.89 5.43
C VAL A 63 11.64 -5.81 6.28
N PRO A 64 12.26 -6.17 7.42
CA PRO A 64 13.00 -5.20 8.22
C PRO A 64 14.28 -4.78 7.48
N ALA A 65 14.63 -3.49 7.50
CA ALA A 65 15.82 -2.97 6.81
C ALA A 65 17.10 -2.98 7.67
N GLY A 66 17.00 -3.34 8.96
CA GLY A 66 18.10 -3.27 9.92
C GLY A 66 19.25 -4.26 9.65
N LYS A 67 20.45 -3.93 10.14
CA LYS A 67 21.64 -4.78 10.03
C LYS A 67 21.56 -6.01 10.94
N GLU A 68 20.82 -5.90 12.05
CA GLU A 68 20.59 -7.02 12.97
C GLU A 68 19.72 -8.12 12.34
N TRP A 69 18.92 -7.80 11.33
CA TRP A 69 17.95 -8.72 10.72
C TRP A 69 18.40 -9.24 9.35
N ASN A 70 19.45 -8.67 8.75
CA ASN A 70 19.90 -8.99 7.40
C ASN A 70 21.43 -9.13 7.33
N ALA A 71 21.92 -9.85 6.32
CA ALA A 71 23.34 -9.84 5.99
C ALA A 71 23.83 -8.42 5.66
N ILE A 72 25.12 -8.16 5.90
CA ILE A 72 25.73 -6.82 5.72
C ILE A 72 25.53 -6.30 4.29
N SER A 73 25.64 -7.16 3.27
CA SER A 73 25.43 -6.78 1.87
C SER A 73 24.00 -6.33 1.58
N ALA A 74 23.01 -7.06 2.09
CA ALA A 74 21.59 -6.73 1.93
C ALA A 74 21.24 -5.43 2.66
N ALA A 75 21.67 -5.27 3.92
CA ALA A 75 21.44 -4.03 4.67
C ALA A 75 22.08 -2.80 3.99
N ARG A 76 23.28 -2.94 3.40
CA ARG A 76 23.91 -1.89 2.59
C ARG A 76 23.12 -1.62 1.30
N GLY A 77 22.52 -2.65 0.70
CA GLY A 77 21.63 -2.52 -0.45
C GLY A 77 20.36 -1.72 -0.13
N PHE A 78 19.68 -2.05 0.98
CA PHE A 78 18.47 -1.35 1.42
C PHE A 78 18.71 0.13 1.77
N ALA A 79 19.85 0.44 2.37
CA ALA A 79 20.20 1.81 2.76
C ALA A 79 20.80 2.64 1.62
N ARG A 80 20.98 2.08 0.41
CA ARG A 80 21.57 2.80 -0.72
C ARG A 80 20.54 3.77 -1.33
N PRO A 81 20.85 5.07 -1.43
CA PRO A 81 19.95 6.01 -2.08
C PRO A 81 19.87 5.77 -3.59
N GLU A 82 18.73 6.13 -4.19
CA GLU A 82 18.51 6.05 -5.64
C GLU A 82 19.51 6.92 -6.41
N ILE A 83 19.76 8.14 -5.92
CA ILE A 83 20.65 9.12 -6.53
C ILE A 83 21.92 9.20 -5.69
N LEU A 84 23.07 8.93 -6.32
CA LEU A 84 24.39 9.05 -5.71
C LEU A 84 25.21 10.10 -6.45
N THR A 85 25.55 11.19 -5.78
CA THR A 85 26.43 12.24 -6.31
C THR A 85 27.82 12.14 -5.68
N ARG A 86 28.84 12.57 -6.43
CA ARG A 86 30.21 12.66 -5.91
C ARG A 86 30.48 14.09 -5.45
N ALA A 87 30.99 14.24 -4.24
CA ALA A 87 31.42 15.54 -3.73
C ALA A 87 32.54 16.10 -4.61
N GLY A 88 32.47 17.39 -4.92
CA GLY A 88 33.50 18.10 -5.70
C GLY A 88 33.40 17.95 -7.23
N GLN A 89 32.43 17.19 -7.75
CA GLN A 89 32.23 17.04 -9.20
C GLN A 89 31.00 17.79 -9.68
N VAL A 90 31.17 18.66 -10.68
CA VAL A 90 30.04 19.35 -11.33
C VAL A 90 29.26 18.35 -12.19
N ILE A 91 27.94 18.30 -11.98
CA ILE A 91 27.04 17.44 -12.76
C ILE A 91 26.63 18.19 -14.02
N ALA A 92 27.21 17.80 -15.16
CA ALA A 92 26.82 18.34 -16.46
C ALA A 92 25.42 17.83 -16.87
N PRO A 93 24.63 18.64 -17.59
CA PRO A 93 23.34 18.20 -18.14
C PRO A 93 23.48 16.94 -19.01
N ILE A 94 22.44 16.12 -19.04
CA ILE A 94 22.39 14.92 -19.86
C ILE A 94 22.45 15.33 -21.34
N LYS A 95 23.45 14.85 -22.06
CA LYS A 95 23.55 15.00 -23.52
C LYS A 95 22.89 13.80 -24.19
N GLN A 96 22.21 14.04 -25.31
CA GLN A 96 21.66 12.95 -26.12
C GLN A 96 22.80 12.07 -26.61
N SER A 97 22.72 10.77 -26.35
CA SER A 97 23.65 9.79 -26.92
C SER A 97 23.35 9.60 -28.41
N GLU A 98 24.38 9.24 -29.20
CA GLU A 98 24.22 8.90 -30.63
C GLU A 98 23.15 7.80 -30.86
N ALA A 99 22.92 6.94 -29.85
CA ALA A 99 21.90 5.89 -29.87
C ALA A 99 20.45 6.41 -29.87
N SER A 100 20.20 7.63 -29.39
CA SER A 100 18.87 8.25 -29.41
C SER A 100 18.59 8.99 -30.73
N LYS A 101 19.61 9.34 -31.52
CA LYS A 101 19.46 10.07 -32.79
C LYS A 101 18.96 9.18 -33.94
N THR A 102 19.24 7.88 -33.90
CA THR A 102 18.87 6.93 -34.97
C THR A 102 17.39 6.57 -35.01
N LYS A 103 16.62 6.78 -33.92
CA LYS A 103 15.15 6.59 -33.93
C LYS A 103 14.37 7.76 -34.52
N ALA A 104 14.97 8.94 -34.64
CA ALA A 104 14.29 10.13 -35.16
C ALA A 104 14.29 10.25 -36.70
N LYS A 105 15.14 9.48 -37.42
CA LYS A 105 15.29 9.60 -38.89
C LYS A 105 14.49 8.60 -39.75
N THR A 106 13.81 7.61 -39.18
CA THR A 106 13.11 6.56 -39.97
C THR A 106 11.65 6.90 -40.32
N GLY A 107 11.12 8.05 -39.90
CA GLY A 107 9.73 8.45 -40.12
C GLY A 107 9.42 9.24 -41.41
N GLY A 108 10.34 9.32 -42.38
CA GLY A 108 10.17 10.13 -43.61
C GLY A 108 9.92 9.28 -44.86
N GLY A 109 8.76 8.62 -44.96
CA GLY A 109 8.40 7.80 -46.12
C GLY A 109 8.13 8.63 -47.38
N LYS A 110 9.03 8.53 -48.38
CA LYS A 110 8.77 8.95 -49.76
C LYS A 110 7.58 8.16 -50.33
N ARG A 111 6.45 8.83 -50.60
CA ARG A 111 5.37 8.30 -51.44
C ARG A 111 5.89 8.17 -52.88
N ARG A 112 6.04 6.93 -53.37
CA ARG A 112 6.28 6.61 -54.78
C ARG A 112 4.97 6.76 -55.54
N GLU A 113 4.96 7.68 -56.50
CA GLU A 113 3.98 7.76 -57.58
C GLU A 113 4.13 6.50 -58.45
N GLN A 114 3.04 5.75 -58.62
CA GLN A 114 2.93 4.68 -59.61
C GLN A 114 1.75 5.00 -60.52
N LEU A 115 2.06 5.01 -61.81
CA LEU A 115 1.13 5.20 -62.91
C LEU A 115 0.04 4.10 -62.89
N ALA A 116 -1.22 4.52 -63.01
CA ALA A 116 -2.30 3.66 -63.49
C ALA A 116 -2.57 4.02 -64.95
N GLY A 117 -2.05 3.20 -65.86
CA GLY A 117 -2.52 3.13 -67.23
C GLY A 117 -3.64 2.10 -67.35
N GLN A 118 -4.86 2.60 -67.55
CA GLN A 118 -5.93 2.12 -68.44
C GLN A 118 -7.23 2.85 -68.10
#